data_AF-A0A9D7QIT8-F1
#
_entry.id   AF-A0A9D7QIT8-F1
#
_cell.length_a   1.000
_cell.length_b   1.000
_cell.length_c   1.000
_cell.angle_alpha   90.00
_cell.angle_beta   90.00
_cell.angle_gamma   90.00
#
_symmetry.space_group_name_H-M   'P 1'
#
loop_
_entity.id
_entity.type
_entity.pdbx_description
1 polymer ?
#
loop_
_entity_poly.entity_id
_entity_poly.type
_entity_poly.pdbx_seq_one_letter_code
_entity_poly.pdbx_strand_id
1 'polypeptide(L)' 'MWSVFLRFIQWCWSVVWRYGYSVISKVVAWAYNNWRQVYDWIIRGIAFDTILRWIRDRLGI' A
#
# COMPACT_ATOMS: atom_id res chain seq x y z
N MET A 1 -13.92 -8.71 -1.49
CA MET A 1 -13.46 -7.51 -0.75
C MET A 1 -12.01 -7.67 -0.30
N TRP A 2 -11.70 -8.68 0.53
CA TRP A 2 -10.33 -8.89 1.05
C TRP A 2 -9.27 -9.25 0.01
N SER A 3 -9.66 -9.96 -1.06
CA SER A 3 -8.75 -10.40 -2.11
C SER A 3 -8.01 -9.27 -2.82
N VAL A 4 -8.66 -8.11 -3.01
CA VAL A 4 -8.07 -6.96 -3.72
C VAL A 4 -7.05 -6.26 -2.83
N PHE A 5 -7.37 -6.09 -1.55
CA PHE A 5 -6.44 -5.56 -0.57
C PHE A 5 -5.21 -6.45 -0.41
N LEU A 6 -5.39 -7.78 -0.33
CA LEU A 6 -4.27 -8.72 -0.25
C LEU A 6 -3.37 -8.68 -1.49
N ARG A 7 -3.94 -8.47 -2.69
CA ARG A 7 -3.15 -8.24 -3.91
C ARG A 7 -2.29 -6.98 -3.83
N PHE A 8 -2.82 -5.90 -3.25
CA PHE A 8 -2.04 -4.69 -2.98
C PHE A 8 -0.89 -4.97 -2.01
N ILE A 9 -1.14 -5.69 -0.92
CA ILE A 9 -0.08 -6.08 0.04
C ILE A 9 0.99 -6.95 -0.63
N GLN A 10 0.60 -7.97 -1.40
CA GLN A 10 1.54 -8.80 -2.16
C GLN A 10 2.37 -7.97 -3.14
N TRP A 11 1.75 -7.01 -3.82
CA TRP A 11 2.45 -6.09 -4.71
C TRP A 11 3.41 -5.16 -3.96
N CYS A 12 3.05 -4.66 -2.77
CA CYS A 12 3.99 -3.90 -1.93
C CYS A 12 5.24 -4.71 -1.59
N TRP A 13 5.08 -6.00 -1.27
CA TRP A 13 6.20 -6.90 -1.02
C TRP A 13 7.05 -7.16 -2.27
N SER A 14 6.47 -7.15 -3.47
CA SER A 14 7.23 -7.34 -4.72
C SER A 14 8.10 -6.13 -5.08
N VAL A 15 7.83 -4.94 -4.54
CA VAL A 15 8.63 -3.72 -4.74
C VAL A 15 9.57 -3.40 -3.58
N VAL A 16 9.73 -4.32 -2.62
CA VAL A 16 10.65 -4.16 -1.47
C VAL A 16 12.09 -3.92 -1.90
N TRP A 17 12.54 -4.55 -2.98
CA TRP A 17 13.88 -4.33 -3.52
C TRP A 17 14.13 -2.89 -3.97
N ARG A 18 13.07 -2.14 -4.32
CA ARG A 18 13.16 -0.75 -4.79
C ARG A 18 13.12 0.26 -3.65
N TYR A 19 12.30 0.02 -2.63
CA TYR A 19 12.04 0.99 -1.55
C TYR A 19 12.66 0.60 -0.20
N GLY A 20 13.15 -0.63 -0.08
CA GLY A 20 13.70 -1.18 1.16
C GLY A 20 12.63 -1.77 2.07
N TYR A 21 13.05 -2.75 2.87
CA TYR A 21 12.18 -3.49 3.79
C TYR A 21 11.50 -2.57 4.82
N SER A 22 12.23 -1.61 5.39
CA SER A 22 11.72 -0.71 6.43
C SER A 22 10.60 0.21 5.95
N VAL A 23 10.69 0.68 4.70
CA VAL A 23 9.66 1.54 4.10
C VAL A 23 8.40 0.72 3.84
N ILE A 24 8.54 -0.43 3.17
CA ILE A 24 7.38 -1.26 2.84
C ILE A 24 6.68 -1.82 4.07
N SER A 25 7.42 -2.23 5.12
CA SER A 25 6.79 -2.72 6.34
C SER A 25 5.92 -1.65 7.02
N LYS A 26 6.37 -0.38 7.05
CA LYS A 26 5.59 0.75 7.55
C LYS A 26 4.36 1.04 6.69
N VAL A 27 4.51 1.01 5.36
CA VAL A 27 3.38 1.18 4.43
C VAL A 27 2.33 0.09 4.65
N VAL A 28 2.76 -1.17 4.71
CA VAL A 28 1.87 -2.32 4.91
C VAL A 28 1.15 -2.21 6.26
N ALA A 29 1.86 -1.89 7.35
CA ALA A 29 1.26 -1.68 8.66
C ALA A 29 0.21 -0.56 8.65
N TRP A 30 0.51 0.56 8.01
CA TRP A 30 -0.45 1.65 7.84
C TRP A 30 -1.66 1.23 7.01
N ALA A 31 -1.43 0.50 5.91
CA ALA A 31 -2.48 -0.01 5.04
C ALA A 31 -3.42 -0.99 5.75
N TYR A 32 -2.91 -1.84 6.65
CA TYR A 32 -3.73 -2.70 7.48
C TYR A 32 -4.64 -1.91 8.44
N ASN A 33 -4.10 -0.88 9.10
CA ASN A 33 -4.88 -0.02 9.99
C ASN A 33 -5.95 0.80 9.24
N ASN A 34 -5.70 1.12 7.98
CA ASN A 34 -6.57 1.95 7.13
C ASN A 34 -7.15 1.17 5.94
N TRP A 35 -7.39 -0.13 6.11
CA TRP A 35 -7.71 -1.03 5.00
C TRP A 35 -8.93 -0.60 4.19
N ARG A 36 -9.94 0.01 4.83
CA ARG A 36 -11.16 0.51 4.16
C ARG A 36 -10.82 1.60 3.15
N GLN A 37 -9.96 2.55 3.55
CA GLN A 37 -9.53 3.64 2.69
C GLN A 37 -8.72 3.13 1.50
N VAL A 38 -7.79 2.20 1.75
CA VAL A 38 -6.99 1.57 0.68
C VAL A 38 -7.90 0.80 -0.28
N TYR A 39 -8.87 0.05 0.25
CA TYR A 39 -9.83 -0.67 -0.57
C TYR A 39 -10.64 0.29 -1.46
N ASP A 40 -11.17 1.37 -0.91
CA ASP A 40 -11.93 2.37 -1.67
C ASP A 40 -11.10 3.01 -2.80
N TRP A 41 -9.82 3.31 -2.54
CA TRP A 41 -8.91 3.80 -3.59
C TRP A 41 -8.73 2.79 -4.72
N ILE A 42 -8.57 1.51 -4.38
CA ILE A 42 -8.38 0.48 -5.40
C ILE A 42 -9.66 0.29 -6.23
N ILE A 43 -10.84 0.29 -5.62
CA ILE A 43 -12.11 0.19 -6.36
C ILE A 43 -12.33 1.40 -7.26
N ARG A 44 -11.88 2.59 -6.84
CA ARG A 44 -11.88 3.82 -7.67
C ARG A 44 -10.87 3.77 -8.82
N GLY A 45 -10.13 2.67 -8.99
CA GLY A 45 -9.18 2.48 -10.08
C GLY A 45 -7.85 3.18 -9.88
N ILE A 46 -7.52 3.58 -8.64
CA ILE A 46 -6.23 4.22 -8.35
C ILE A 46 -5.12 3.17 -8.44
N ALA A 47 -4.08 3.48 -9.20
CA ALA A 47 -2.93 2.60 -9.37
C ALA A 47 -2.18 2.36 -8.05
N PHE A 48 -1.65 1.15 -7.87
CA PHE A 48 -0.96 0.75 -6.65
C PHE A 48 0.28 1.60 -6.36
N ASP A 49 1.02 2.02 -7.38
CA ASP A 49 2.18 2.92 -7.22
C ASP A 49 1.77 4.29 -6.67
N THR A 50 0.63 4.82 -7.13
CA THR A 50 0.08 6.07 -6.61
C THR A 50 -0.35 5.93 -5.15
N ILE A 51 -1.02 4.82 -4.81
CA ILE A 51 -1.42 4.54 -3.41
C ILE A 51 -0.20 4.43 -2.51
N LEU A 52 0.82 3.67 -2.93
CA LEU A 52 2.08 3.52 -2.21
C LEU A 52 2.73 4.88 -1.95
N ARG A 53 2.79 5.74 -2.98
CA ARG A 53 3.34 7.10 -2.88
C ARG A 53 2.58 7.96 -1.88
N TRP A 54 1.26 7.99 -1.93
CA TRP A 54 0.46 8.75 -0.96
C TRP A 54 0.65 8.29 0.48
N ILE A 55 0.75 6.97 0.70
CA ILE A 55 1.00 6.43 2.04
C ILE A 55 2.38 6.86 2.52
N ARG A 56 3.38 6.76 1.65
CA ARG A 56 4.75 7.19 1.90
C ARG A 56 4.86 8.68 2.24
N ASP A 57 4.25 9.54 1.42
CA ASP A 57 4.18 10.98 1.65
C ASP A 57 3.52 11.30 2.99
N ARG A 58 2.43 10.58 3.33
CA ARG A 58 1.73 10.75 4.61
C ARG A 58 2.55 10.30 5.82
N LEU A 59 3.41 9.31 5.64
CA LEU A 59 4.30 8.79 6.68
C LEU A 59 5.65 9.54 6.73
N GLY A 60 5.95 10.40 5.75
CA GLY A 60 7.21 11.12 5.62
C GLY A 60 8.41 10.22 5.29
N ILE A 61 8.21 9.17 4.48
CA ILE A 61 9.24 8.15 4.11
C ILE A 61 9.36 7.87 2.61
#